data_AF-A0A963WD51-F1
#
_entry.id   AF-A0A963WD51-F1
#
_cell.length_a   1.000
_cell.length_b   1.000
_cell.length_c   1.000
_cell.angle_alpha   90.00
_cell.angle_beta   90.00
_cell.angle_gamma   90.00
#
_symmetry.space_group_name_H-M   'P 1'
#
loop_
_entity.id
_entity.type
_entity.pdbx_description
1 polymer ?
#
loop_
_entity_poly.entity_id
_entity_poly.type
_entity_poly.pdbx_seq_one_letter_code
_entity_poly.pdbx_strand_id
1 'polypeptide(L)'
;MTPNTPSPLTLPARAPLLSRGGWAAFLVALILVCAVAPVLNMAVPEGSAFHLSDYMVGLIGKIMCYAICALAMDLIWGYTGILSLGHGLFFALGGYMMGMYLMRQIGRDGSYKSDLPDFMVFLDWKELPWHWALSGSFVATLVLIVAVPALLAFVFGW
;
A
#
# COMPACT_ATOMS: atom_id res chain seq x y z
N MET A 1 15.29 25.52 47.81
CA MET A 1 14.88 24.94 46.51
C MET A 1 16.10 24.94 45.61
N THR A 2 16.73 23.79 45.40
CA THR A 2 17.84 23.63 44.46
C THR A 2 17.27 23.51 43.04
N PRO A 3 17.74 24.28 42.05
CA PRO A 3 17.25 24.17 40.69
C PRO A 3 17.62 22.79 40.11
N ASN A 4 16.62 22.03 39.67
CA ASN A 4 16.82 20.78 38.94
C ASN A 4 17.33 21.12 37.53
N THR A 5 18.63 21.00 37.30
CA THR A 5 19.20 21.11 35.95
C THR A 5 18.77 19.88 35.14
N PRO A 6 18.04 20.03 34.02
CA PRO A 6 17.60 18.88 33.23
C PRO A 6 18.83 18.17 32.64
N SER A 7 18.94 16.86 32.87
CA SER A 7 19.99 16.03 32.28
C SER A 7 19.88 16.06 30.75
N PRO A 8 20.99 16.24 30.01
CA PRO A 8 20.93 16.32 28.56
C PRO A 8 20.45 14.99 27.97
N LEU A 9 19.34 15.04 27.23
CA LEU A 9 18.82 13.92 26.44
C LEU A 9 19.89 13.46 25.45
N THR A 10 20.48 12.29 25.71
CA THR A 10 21.48 11.69 24.81
C THR A 10 20.74 10.81 23.80
N LEU A 11 20.57 11.29 22.57
CA LEU A 11 19.91 10.51 21.52
C LEU A 11 20.88 9.48 20.93
N PRO A 12 20.44 8.25 20.63
CA PRO A 12 21.27 7.27 19.96
C PRO A 12 21.70 7.79 18.59
N ALA A 13 22.97 7.60 18.26
CA ALA A 13 23.49 7.96 16.94
C ALA A 13 22.81 7.10 15.87
N ARG A 14 22.48 7.71 14.72
CA ARG A 14 21.86 7.00 13.59
C ARG A 14 22.87 6.00 13.03
N ALA A 15 22.55 4.71 13.08
CA ALA A 15 23.36 3.69 12.44
C ALA A 15 23.35 3.91 10.90
N PRO A 16 24.49 3.71 10.21
CA PRO A 16 24.52 3.77 8.75
C PRO A 16 23.66 2.65 8.14
N LEU A 17 22.90 2.98 7.09
CA LEU A 17 21.98 2.04 6.41
C LEU A 17 22.71 0.84 5.80
N LEU A 18 23.87 1.08 5.19
CA LEU A 18 24.75 0.06 4.61
C LEU A 18 26.19 0.30 5.07
N SER A 19 26.94 -0.79 5.20
CA SER A 19 28.39 -0.72 5.39
C SER A 19 29.08 -0.15 4.14
N ARG A 20 30.35 0.26 4.25
CA ARG A 20 31.13 0.72 3.09
C ARG A 20 31.17 -0.33 1.97
N GLY A 21 31.24 -1.61 2.33
CA GLY A 21 31.16 -2.72 1.37
C GLY A 21 29.78 -2.87 0.73
N GLY A 22 28.71 -2.64 1.49
CA GLY A 22 27.33 -2.65 0.97
C GLY A 22 27.09 -1.53 -0.05
N TRP A 23 27.55 -0.32 0.23
CA TRP A 23 27.50 0.79 -0.72
C TRP A 23 28.33 0.53 -1.98
N ALA A 24 29.52 -0.05 -1.85
CA ALA A 24 30.33 -0.44 -3.00
C ALA A 24 29.63 -1.50 -3.86
N ALA A 25 29.06 -2.53 -3.26
CA ALA A 25 28.30 -3.57 -3.97
C ALA A 25 27.09 -2.98 -4.71
N PHE A 26 26.35 -2.06 -4.09
CA PHE A 26 25.23 -1.37 -4.71
C PHE A 26 25.66 -0.55 -5.93
N LEU A 27 26.74 0.24 -5.82
CA LEU A 27 27.26 1.03 -6.93
C LEU A 27 27.74 0.15 -8.09
N VAL A 28 28.41 -0.96 -7.78
CA VAL A 28 28.84 -1.94 -8.81
C VAL A 28 27.62 -2.53 -9.52
N ALA A 29 26.60 -2.95 -8.79
CA ALA A 29 25.37 -3.48 -9.38
C ALA A 29 24.66 -2.43 -10.27
N LEU A 30 24.61 -1.17 -9.81
CA LEU A 30 24.03 -0.07 -10.57
C LEU A 30 24.78 0.16 -11.89
N ILE A 31 26.12 0.17 -11.86
CA ILE A 31 26.94 0.34 -13.07
C ILE A 31 26.75 -0.84 -14.02
N LEU A 32 26.71 -2.07 -13.50
CA LEU A 32 26.50 -3.27 -14.32
C LEU A 32 25.16 -3.21 -15.08
N VAL A 33 24.08 -2.82 -14.39
CA VAL A 33 22.74 -2.80 -14.97
C VAL A 33 22.54 -1.58 -15.88
N CYS A 34 22.95 -0.39 -15.46
CA CYS A 34 22.65 0.85 -16.17
C CYS A 34 23.66 1.23 -17.26
N ALA A 35 24.90 0.76 -17.17
CA ALA A 35 25.95 1.10 -18.13
C ALA A 35 26.48 -0.11 -18.88
N VAL A 36 26.80 -1.21 -18.19
CA VAL A 36 27.42 -2.38 -18.85
C VAL A 36 26.41 -3.13 -19.71
N ALA A 37 25.17 -3.34 -19.26
CA ALA A 37 24.18 -4.06 -20.06
C ALA A 37 23.85 -3.37 -21.41
N PRO A 38 23.64 -2.04 -21.48
CA PRO A 38 23.50 -1.33 -22.77
C PRO A 38 24.77 -1.36 -23.63
N VAL A 39 25.96 -1.25 -23.02
CA VAL A 39 27.23 -1.32 -23.76
C VAL A 39 27.46 -2.71 -24.35
N LEU A 40 27.12 -3.78 -23.63
CA LEU A 40 27.18 -5.16 -24.14
C LEU A 40 26.18 -5.43 -25.27
N ASN A 41 25.07 -4.70 -25.30
CA ASN A 41 24.13 -4.74 -26.43
C ASN A 41 24.70 -4.03 -27.67
N MET A 42 25.32 -2.84 -27.52
CA MET A 42 25.80 -2.05 -28.66
C MET A 42 27.19 -2.42 -29.17
N ALA A 43 28.12 -2.82 -28.29
CA ALA A 43 29.54 -2.98 -28.62
C ALA A 43 29.95 -4.42 -28.94
N VAL A 44 29.11 -5.42 -28.62
CA VAL A 44 29.43 -6.84 -28.80
C VAL A 44 28.71 -7.39 -30.02
N PRO A 45 29.41 -8.08 -30.95
CA PRO A 45 28.78 -8.70 -32.12
C PRO A 45 27.78 -9.81 -31.74
N GLU A 46 26.70 -9.94 -32.49
CA GLU A 46 25.58 -10.87 -32.23
C GLU A 46 25.98 -12.35 -32.07
N GLY A 47 27.12 -12.76 -32.62
CA GLY A 47 27.64 -14.13 -32.51
C GLY A 47 28.45 -14.44 -31.23
N SER A 48 28.66 -13.46 -30.35
CA SER A 48 29.42 -13.62 -29.11
C SER A 48 28.52 -13.99 -27.94
N ALA A 49 29.02 -14.87 -27.05
CA ALA A 49 28.31 -15.29 -25.84
C ALA A 49 27.98 -14.14 -24.86
N PHE A 50 28.62 -12.97 -25.01
CA PHE A 50 28.40 -11.79 -24.18
C PHE A 50 27.46 -10.75 -24.82
N HIS A 51 26.89 -11.02 -25.99
CA HIS A 51 25.93 -10.12 -26.61
C HIS A 51 24.59 -10.15 -25.86
N LEU A 52 24.15 -8.98 -25.40
CA LEU A 52 22.83 -8.80 -24.80
C LEU A 52 21.85 -8.32 -25.87
N SER A 53 20.83 -9.11 -26.16
CA SER A 53 19.80 -8.70 -27.12
C SER A 53 18.93 -7.56 -26.57
N ASP A 54 18.30 -6.80 -27.46
CA ASP A 54 17.37 -5.72 -27.10
C ASP A 54 16.23 -6.23 -26.19
N TYR A 55 15.79 -7.47 -26.41
CA TYR A 55 14.80 -8.13 -25.57
C TYR A 55 15.28 -8.27 -24.12
N MET A 56 16.52 -8.71 -23.90
CA MET A 56 17.06 -8.90 -22.54
C MET A 56 17.27 -7.55 -21.85
N VAL A 57 17.75 -6.53 -22.56
CA VAL A 57 17.87 -5.17 -22.02
C VAL A 57 16.49 -4.62 -21.63
N GLY A 58 15.48 -4.79 -22.50
CA GLY A 58 14.10 -4.40 -22.20
C GLY A 58 13.50 -5.16 -21.01
N LEU A 59 13.77 -6.46 -20.90
CA LEU A 59 13.32 -7.29 -19.79
C LEU A 59 13.98 -6.86 -18.46
N ILE A 60 15.28 -6.58 -18.46
CA ILE A 60 16.01 -6.04 -17.30
C ILE A 60 15.37 -4.71 -16.87
N GLY A 61 15.12 -3.80 -17.82
CA GLY A 61 14.44 -2.54 -17.55
C GLY A 61 13.08 -2.75 -16.89
N LYS A 62 12.26 -3.66 -17.43
CA LYS A 62 10.94 -4.01 -16.87
C LYS A 62 11.03 -4.57 -15.45
N ILE A 63 11.98 -5.47 -15.19
CA ILE A 63 12.22 -6.04 -13.86
C ILE A 63 12.66 -4.95 -12.88
N MET A 64 13.54 -4.03 -13.30
CA MET A 64 13.97 -2.91 -12.45
C MET A 64 12.82 -1.97 -12.09
N CYS A 65 11.91 -1.68 -13.02
CA CYS A 65 10.71 -0.91 -12.71
C CYS A 65 9.87 -1.60 -11.62
N TYR A 66 9.63 -2.91 -11.74
CA TYR A 66 8.90 -3.65 -10.69
C TYR A 66 9.68 -3.74 -9.37
N ALA A 67 11.01 -3.84 -9.41
CA ALA A 67 11.84 -3.86 -8.21
C ALA A 67 11.77 -2.54 -7.44
N ILE A 68 11.76 -1.39 -8.14
CA ILE A 68 11.58 -0.07 -7.51
C ILE A 68 10.19 0.01 -6.85
N CYS A 69 9.13 -0.43 -7.54
CA CYS A 69 7.79 -0.48 -6.95
C CYS A 69 7.72 -1.37 -5.71
N ALA A 70 8.37 -2.54 -5.75
CA ALA A 70 8.46 -3.45 -4.61
C ALA A 70 9.23 -2.83 -3.43
N LEU A 71 10.37 -2.18 -3.68
CA LEU A 71 11.13 -1.46 -2.66
C LEU A 71 10.35 -0.30 -2.05
N ALA A 72 9.59 0.46 -2.85
CA ALA A 72 8.73 1.52 -2.34
C ALA A 72 7.66 0.96 -1.38
N MET A 73 7.06 -0.19 -1.72
CA MET A 73 6.09 -0.88 -0.85
C MET A 73 6.72 -1.43 0.42
N ASP A 74 7.93 -1.99 0.34
CA ASP A 74 8.70 -2.46 1.49
C ASP A 74 9.07 -1.30 2.44
N LEU A 75 9.47 -0.15 1.90
CA LEU A 75 9.78 1.01 2.73
C LEU A 75 8.54 1.58 3.42
N ILE A 76 7.42 1.72 2.70
CA ILE A 76 6.20 2.31 3.26
C ILE A 76 5.58 1.34 4.28
N TRP A 77 5.27 0.11 3.88
CA TRP A 77 4.53 -0.80 4.74
C TRP A 77 5.44 -1.63 5.65
N GLY A 78 6.60 -2.06 5.16
CA GLY A 78 7.56 -2.85 5.93
C GLY A 78 8.33 -2.01 6.95
N TYR A 79 9.05 -0.98 6.49
CA TYR A 79 9.92 -0.19 7.37
C TYR A 79 9.17 0.89 8.17
N THR A 80 8.32 1.70 7.53
CA THR A 80 7.61 2.77 8.25
C THR A 80 6.33 2.29 8.93
N GLY A 81 5.79 1.14 8.54
CA GLY A 81 4.52 0.61 9.07
C GLY A 81 3.29 1.43 8.68
N ILE A 82 3.41 2.33 7.69
CA ILE A 82 2.33 3.21 7.24
C ILE A 82 1.67 2.58 6.01
N LEU A 83 0.35 2.67 5.91
CA LEU A 83 -0.36 2.31 4.69
C LEU A 83 -0.09 3.36 3.61
N SER A 84 0.38 2.95 2.43
CA SER A 84 0.41 3.84 1.27
C SER A 84 -1.00 4.37 0.99
N LEU A 85 -1.14 5.64 0.57
CA LEU A 85 -2.44 6.29 0.35
C LEU A 85 -3.36 5.47 -0.57
N GLY A 86 -2.80 4.84 -1.60
CA GLY A 86 -3.55 3.93 -2.48
C GLY A 86 -4.11 2.70 -1.76
N HIS A 87 -3.36 2.11 -0.82
CA HIS A 87 -3.80 0.96 -0.02
C HIS A 87 -4.80 1.36 1.08
N GLY A 88 -4.61 2.55 1.66
CA GLY A 88 -5.51 3.11 2.67
C GLY A 88 -6.93 3.29 2.15
N LEU A 89 -7.11 3.69 0.88
CA LEU A 89 -8.43 3.82 0.25
C LEU A 89 -9.18 2.48 0.23
N PHE A 90 -8.55 1.42 -0.26
CA PHE A 90 -9.19 0.10 -0.34
C PHE A 90 -9.50 -0.48 1.05
N PHE A 91 -8.61 -0.27 2.01
CA PHE A 91 -8.84 -0.67 3.39
C PHE A 91 -10.00 0.11 4.03
N ALA A 92 -10.07 1.42 3.81
CA ALA A 92 -11.17 2.26 4.30
C ALA A 92 -12.53 1.86 3.72
N LEU A 93 -12.58 1.48 2.43
CA LEU A 93 -13.81 0.99 1.80
C LEU A 93 -14.30 -0.32 2.44
N GLY A 94 -13.39 -1.28 2.65
CA GLY A 94 -13.74 -2.53 3.35
C GLY A 94 -14.19 -2.29 4.79
N GLY A 95 -13.46 -1.44 5.52
CA GLY A 95 -13.83 -1.05 6.89
C GLY A 95 -15.18 -0.34 6.96
N TYR A 96 -15.47 0.56 6.02
CA TYR A 96 -16.76 1.24 5.93
C TYR A 96 -17.90 0.24 5.72
N MET A 97 -17.74 -0.75 4.85
CA MET A 97 -18.74 -1.79 4.61
C MET A 97 -19.02 -2.65 5.83
N MET A 98 -17.98 -3.06 6.55
CA MET A 98 -18.15 -3.75 7.82
C MET A 98 -18.84 -2.85 8.86
N GLY A 99 -18.48 -1.57 8.90
CA GLY A 99 -19.15 -0.56 9.73
C GLY A 99 -20.64 -0.43 9.42
N MET A 100 -21.03 -0.43 8.14
CA MET A 100 -22.44 -0.42 7.74
C MET A 100 -23.19 -1.63 8.29
N TYR A 101 -22.60 -2.83 8.17
CA TYR A 101 -23.19 -4.07 8.70
C TYR A 101 -23.32 -4.04 10.22
N LEU A 102 -22.27 -3.65 10.94
CA LEU A 102 -22.30 -3.60 12.40
C LEU A 102 -23.32 -2.59 12.92
N MET A 103 -23.44 -1.42 12.28
CA MET A 103 -24.47 -0.44 12.61
C MET A 103 -25.89 -0.98 12.40
N ARG A 104 -26.08 -1.84 11.39
CA ARG A 104 -27.35 -2.54 11.17
C ARG A 104 -27.64 -3.63 12.20
N GLN A 105 -26.60 -4.27 12.76
CA GLN A 105 -26.77 -5.30 13.79
C GLN A 105 -27.19 -4.72 15.15
N ILE A 106 -26.87 -3.45 15.44
CA ILE A 106 -27.34 -2.77 16.65
C ILE A 106 -28.89 -2.66 16.63
N GLY A 107 -29.47 -2.28 15.49
CA GLY A 107 -30.93 -2.22 15.32
C GLY A 107 -31.64 -1.49 16.47
N ARG A 108 -32.64 -2.17 17.05
CA ARG A 108 -33.48 -1.60 18.14
C ARG A 108 -32.80 -1.55 19.51
N ASP A 109 -31.59 -2.07 19.63
CA ASP A 109 -30.78 -1.93 20.84
C ASP A 109 -30.09 -0.55 20.89
N GLY A 110 -30.21 0.26 19.83
CA GLY A 110 -29.78 1.65 19.78
C GLY A 110 -30.63 2.61 20.62
N SER A 111 -30.13 3.84 20.81
CA SER A 111 -30.78 4.86 21.65
C SER A 111 -32.18 5.22 21.16
N TYR A 112 -32.42 5.19 19.85
CA TYR A 112 -33.70 5.55 19.24
C TYR A 112 -34.63 4.35 19.03
N LYS A 113 -34.18 3.12 19.35
CA LYS A 113 -34.94 1.88 19.21
C LYS A 113 -35.58 1.69 17.83
N SER A 114 -34.86 2.10 16.78
CA SER A 114 -35.33 2.08 15.39
C SER A 114 -34.66 0.96 14.59
N ASP A 115 -35.25 0.58 13.45
CA ASP A 115 -34.65 -0.35 12.48
C ASP A 115 -33.60 0.34 11.56
N LEU A 116 -33.51 1.67 11.67
CA LEU A 116 -32.49 2.53 11.06
C LEU A 116 -31.32 2.73 12.04
N PRO A 117 -30.07 2.83 11.55
CA PRO A 117 -28.95 3.24 12.39
C PRO A 117 -29.20 4.57 13.10
N ASP A 118 -28.78 4.68 14.37
CA ASP A 118 -29.05 5.85 15.23
C ASP A 118 -28.60 7.19 14.61
N PHE A 119 -27.46 7.21 13.89
CA PHE A 119 -26.98 8.44 13.23
C PHE A 119 -27.91 8.90 12.09
N MET A 120 -28.57 7.96 11.39
CA MET A 120 -29.53 8.30 10.33
C MET A 120 -30.79 8.89 10.95
N VAL A 121 -31.25 8.34 12.07
CA VAL A 121 -32.38 8.88 12.84
C VAL A 121 -32.06 10.27 13.36
N PHE A 122 -30.85 10.49 13.89
CA PHE A 122 -30.37 11.80 14.32
C PHE A 122 -30.37 12.84 13.19
N LEU A 123 -30.06 12.42 11.96
CA LEU A 123 -30.10 13.26 10.75
C LEU A 123 -31.52 13.37 10.13
N ASP A 124 -32.56 12.91 10.83
CA ASP A 124 -33.97 12.88 10.41
C ASP A 124 -34.28 12.05 9.14
N TRP A 125 -33.49 11.00 8.89
CA TRP A 125 -33.77 10.08 7.79
C TRP A 125 -35.00 9.23 8.10
N LYS A 126 -35.88 9.06 7.10
CA LYS A 126 -37.12 8.25 7.24
C LYS A 126 -36.98 6.83 6.72
N GLU A 127 -36.08 6.62 5.76
CA GLU A 127 -35.90 5.34 5.08
C GLU A 127 -34.41 5.05 4.85
N LEU A 128 -34.09 3.77 4.68
CA LEU A 128 -32.72 3.33 4.46
C LEU A 128 -32.29 3.67 3.02
N PRO A 129 -31.13 4.32 2.81
CA PRO A 129 -30.62 4.55 1.47
C PRO A 129 -30.40 3.24 0.70
N TRP A 130 -30.62 3.27 -0.60
CA TRP A 130 -30.52 2.09 -1.48
C TRP A 130 -29.15 1.38 -1.40
N HIS A 131 -28.05 2.14 -1.28
CA HIS A 131 -26.69 1.59 -1.20
C HIS A 131 -26.41 0.88 0.14
N TRP A 132 -27.25 1.08 1.16
CA TRP A 132 -27.20 0.34 2.43
C TRP A 132 -28.06 -0.92 2.43
N ALA A 133 -28.86 -1.18 1.39
CA ALA A 133 -29.81 -2.29 1.37
C ALA A 133 -29.16 -3.67 1.63
N LEU A 134 -27.92 -3.86 1.15
CA LEU A 134 -27.19 -5.13 1.29
C LEU A 134 -26.48 -5.30 2.64
N SER A 135 -26.35 -4.23 3.44
CA SER A 135 -25.64 -4.25 4.72
C SER A 135 -26.38 -5.02 5.84
N GLY A 136 -27.58 -5.54 5.58
CA GLY A 136 -28.29 -6.38 6.57
C GLY A 136 -27.77 -7.82 6.64
N SER A 137 -27.16 -8.32 5.56
CA SER A 137 -26.66 -9.69 5.49
C SER A 137 -25.14 -9.71 5.68
N PHE A 138 -24.65 -10.62 6.53
CA PHE A 138 -23.22 -10.82 6.73
C PHE A 138 -22.52 -11.27 5.43
N VAL A 139 -23.10 -12.25 4.72
CA VAL A 139 -22.54 -12.78 3.47
C VAL A 139 -22.47 -11.70 2.39
N ALA A 140 -23.56 -10.96 2.15
CA ALA A 140 -23.57 -9.84 1.22
C ALA A 140 -22.52 -8.77 1.59
N THR A 141 -22.32 -8.49 2.87
CA THR A 141 -21.30 -7.56 3.35
C THR A 141 -19.89 -8.06 3.03
N LEU A 142 -19.60 -9.34 3.29
CA LEU A 142 -18.30 -9.95 2.94
C LEU A 142 -18.04 -9.88 1.43
N VAL A 143 -19.06 -10.13 0.61
CA VAL A 143 -18.95 -10.00 -0.85
C VAL A 143 -18.64 -8.55 -1.23
N LEU A 144 -19.34 -7.57 -0.66
CA LEU A 144 -19.09 -6.15 -0.93
C LEU A 144 -17.68 -5.72 -0.53
N ILE A 145 -17.19 -6.17 0.63
CA ILE A 145 -15.83 -5.87 1.15
C ILE A 145 -14.75 -6.27 0.14
N VAL A 146 -14.96 -7.34 -0.63
CA VAL A 146 -14.01 -7.78 -1.66
C VAL A 146 -14.35 -7.14 -3.01
N ALA A 147 -15.61 -7.21 -3.43
CA ALA A 147 -16.04 -6.85 -4.77
C ALA A 147 -15.88 -5.37 -5.07
N VAL A 148 -16.20 -4.46 -4.13
CA VAL A 148 -16.14 -3.03 -4.40
C VAL A 148 -14.71 -2.50 -4.50
N PRO A 149 -13.80 -2.82 -3.56
CA PRO A 149 -12.38 -2.53 -3.74
C PRO A 149 -11.80 -3.14 -5.02
N ALA A 150 -12.17 -4.39 -5.35
CA ALA A 150 -11.69 -5.07 -6.56
C ALA A 150 -12.19 -4.40 -7.85
N LEU A 151 -13.47 -4.01 -7.91
CA LEU A 151 -14.03 -3.31 -9.07
C LEU A 151 -13.37 -1.95 -9.27
N LEU A 152 -13.15 -1.18 -8.20
CA LEU A 152 -12.42 0.08 -8.28
C LEU A 152 -10.98 -0.14 -8.75
N ALA A 153 -10.28 -1.12 -8.18
CA ALA A 153 -8.94 -1.49 -8.61
C ALA A 153 -8.89 -1.90 -10.09
N PHE A 154 -9.91 -2.61 -10.58
CA PHE A 154 -10.03 -3.00 -11.98
C PHE A 154 -10.19 -1.79 -12.92
N VAL A 155 -11.03 -0.81 -12.55
CA VAL A 155 -11.27 0.40 -13.36
C VAL A 155 -10.02 1.27 -13.44
N PHE A 156 -9.25 1.39 -12.36
CA PHE A 156 -8.07 2.26 -12.29
C PHE A 156 -6.74 1.55 -12.54
N GLY A 157 -6.74 0.24 -12.79
CA GLY A 157 -5.54 -0.60 -12.76
C GLY A 157 -4.85 -0.86 -14.11
N TRP A 158 -5.25 -0.22 -15.20
CA TRP A 158 -4.65 -0.37 -16.53
C TRP A 158 -3.68 0.77 -16.88
#